data_AF-A0A1C4FA35-F1
#
_entry.id   AF-A0A1C4FA35-F1
#
_cell.length_a   1.000
_cell.length_b   1.000
_cell.length_c   1.000
_cell.angle_alpha   90.00
_cell.angle_beta   90.00
_cell.angle_gamma   90.00
#
_symmetry.space_group_name_H-M   'P 1'
#
loop_
_entity.id
_entity.type
_entity.pdbx_description
1 polymer ?
#
loop_
_entity_poly.entity_id
_entity_poly.type
_entity_poly.pdbx_seq_one_letter_code
_entity_poly.pdbx_strand_id
1 'polypeptide(L)' 'MRRKEDMQTVQEEKRMKKKAKNKKYRIPGNTAGFMNEKNTYRKENGVWKQRNK' A
#
# COMPACT_ATOMS: atom_id res chain seq x y z
N MET A 1 -31.42 -8.14 27.41
CA MET A 1 -30.12 -7.47 27.18
C MET A 1 -29.57 -8.00 25.86
N ARG A 2 -29.56 -7.21 24.78
CA ARG A 2 -29.07 -7.67 23.45
C ARG A 2 -28.41 -6.53 22.67
N ARG A 3 -29.04 -5.34 22.69
CA ARG A 3 -28.57 -4.11 22.02
C ARG A 3 -27.17 -3.60 22.45
N LYS A 4 -26.75 -3.84 23.70
CA LYS A 4 -25.44 -3.38 24.20
C LYS A 4 -24.30 -4.29 23.75
N GLU A 5 -24.56 -5.60 23.68
CA GLU A 5 -23.59 -6.62 23.26
C GLU A 5 -23.32 -6.48 21.76
N ASP A 6 -24.37 -6.28 20.94
CA ASP A 6 -24.24 -6.04 19.49
C ASP A 6 -23.45 -4.76 19.17
N MET A 7 -23.55 -3.74 20.02
CA MET A 7 -22.81 -2.49 19.84
C MET A 7 -21.31 -2.67 20.13
N GLN A 8 -20.98 -3.44 21.18
CA GLN A 8 -19.59 -3.75 21.53
C GLN A 8 -18.92 -4.64 20.48
N THR A 9 -19.60 -5.68 19.99
CA THR A 9 -19.07 -6.57 18.95
C THR A 9 -18.78 -5.82 17.66
N VAL A 10 -19.69 -4.93 17.22
CA VAL A 10 -19.48 -4.08 16.04
C VAL A 10 -18.32 -3.10 16.24
N GLN A 11 -18.12 -2.58 17.45
CA GLN A 11 -17.01 -1.68 17.76
C GLN A 11 -15.67 -2.41 17.78
N GLU A 12 -15.65 -3.63 18.31
CA GLU A 12 -14.48 -4.51 18.39
C GLU A 12 -14.04 -5.00 17.00
N GLU A 13 -14.98 -5.44 16.15
CA GLU A 13 -14.72 -5.78 14.75
C GLU A 13 -14.12 -4.60 13.96
N LYS A 14 -14.66 -3.39 14.15
CA LYS A 14 -14.12 -2.17 13.51
C LYS A 14 -12.72 -1.83 14.02
N ARG A 15 -12.42 -2.06 15.30
CA ARG A 15 -11.10 -1.83 15.90
C ARG A 15 -10.06 -2.81 15.34
N MET A 16 -10.42 -4.08 15.19
CA MET A 16 -9.53 -5.11 14.64
C MET A 16 -9.20 -4.86 13.16
N LYS A 17 -10.18 -4.44 12.34
CA LYS A 17 -9.93 -4.04 10.94
C LYS A 17 -9.03 -2.80 10.81
N LYS A 18 -9.10 -1.84 11.74
CA LYS A 18 -8.20 -0.66 11.73
C LYS A 18 -6.75 -1.03 12.08
N LYS A 19 -6.52 -2.00 12.97
CA LYS A 19 -5.17 -2.47 13.33
C LYS A 19 -4.45 -3.13 12.15
N ALA A 20 -5.17 -3.78 11.25
CA ALA A 20 -4.60 -4.42 10.06
C ALA A 20 -4.14 -3.45 8.96
N LYS A 21 -4.60 -2.18 8.99
CA LYS A 21 -4.24 -1.15 7.98
C LYS A 21 -2.86 -0.54 8.19
N ASN A 22 -2.23 -0.77 9.35
CA ASN A 22 -0.88 -0.33 9.65
C ASN A 22 0.18 -1.40 9.34
N LYS A 23 -0.05 -2.23 8.30
CA LYS A 23 1.08 -2.88 7.64
C LYS A 23 1.87 -1.78 6.94
N LYS A 24 2.76 -1.11 7.69
CA LYS A 24 3.88 -0.38 7.10
C LYS A 24 4.58 -1.41 6.21
N TYR A 25 4.35 -1.34 4.90
CA TYR A 25 5.16 -2.04 3.92
C TYR A 25 6.57 -1.48 4.12
N ARG A 26 7.32 -2.10 5.02
CA ARG A 26 8.68 -1.72 5.33
C ARG A 26 9.47 -2.19 4.12
N ILE A 27 9.69 -1.29 3.16
CA ILE A 27 10.54 -1.55 2.01
C ILE A 27 11.90 -1.95 2.61
N PRO A 28 12.33 -3.22 2.48
CA PRO A 28 13.61 -3.65 3.01
C PRO A 28 14.68 -2.81 2.34
N GLY A 29 15.66 -2.35 3.12
CA GLY A 29 16.67 -1.39 2.70
C GLY A 29 17.57 -1.93 1.58
N ASN A 30 17.11 -1.80 0.34
CA ASN A 30 17.87 -1.76 -0.90
C ASN A 30 16.93 -1.29 -2.03
N THR A 31 16.35 -0.10 -1.88
CA THR A 31 15.51 0.48 -2.93
C THR A 31 16.31 0.73 -4.22
N ALA A 32 17.63 0.94 -4.11
CA ALA A 32 18.54 1.13 -5.24
C ALA A 32 18.60 -0.08 -6.18
N GLY A 33 18.48 -1.31 -5.67
CA GLY A 33 18.42 -2.52 -6.50
C GLY A 33 17.14 -2.61 -7.34
N PHE A 34 16.04 -2.03 -6.86
CA PHE A 34 14.73 -2.06 -7.53
C PHE A 34 14.47 -0.81 -8.40
N MET A 35 14.84 0.37 -7.92
CA MET A 35 14.79 1.65 -8.65
C MET A 35 16.00 1.79 -9.58
N ASN A 36 16.16 0.85 -10.51
CA ASN A 36 17.17 0.98 -11.55
C ASN A 36 16.71 1.98 -12.63
N GLU A 37 17.66 2.65 -13.28
CA GLU A 37 17.39 3.54 -14.42
C GLU A 37 16.83 2.78 -15.64
N LYS A 38 17.01 1.45 -15.67
CA LYS A 38 16.48 0.57 -16.72
C LYS A 38 14.95 0.53 -16.73
N ASN A 39 14.30 0.68 -15.59
CA ASN A 39 12.86 0.70 -15.43
C ASN A 39 12.28 2.12 -15.39
N THR A 40 13.08 3.14 -15.73
CA THR A 40 12.61 4.53 -15.80
C THR A 40 11.96 4.79 -17.15
N TYR A 41 10.67 5.09 -17.14
CA TYR A 41 9.89 5.44 -18.34
C TYR A 41 9.58 6.93 -18.36
N ARG A 42 9.67 7.55 -19.54
CA ARG A 42 9.19 8.91 -19.78
C ARG A 42 8.11 8.90 -20.85
N LYS A 43 7.22 9.89 -20.79
CA LYS A 43 6.17 10.06 -21.79
C LYS A 43 6.67 11.00 -22.88
N GLU A 44 6.85 10.47 -24.08
CA GLU A 44 7.19 11.23 -25.29
C GLU A 44 6.05 11.11 -26.29
N ASN A 45 5.50 12.25 -26.73
CA ASN A 45 4.45 12.29 -27.77
C ASN A 45 3.27 11.33 -27.48
N GLY A 46 2.89 11.19 -26.21
CA GLY A 46 1.82 10.29 -25.77
C GLY A 46 2.23 8.84 -25.55
N VAL A 47 3.43 8.44 -25.96
CA VAL A 47 3.96 7.07 -25.84
C VAL A 47 4.92 6.96 -24.67
N TRP A 48 4.77 5.92 -23.87
CA TRP A 48 5.74 5.59 -22.81
C TRP A 48 6.98 4.95 -23.43
N LYS A 49 8.13 5.58 -23.24
CA LYS A 49 9.42 5.06 -23.68
C LYS A 49 10.37 4.89 -22.51
N GLN A 50 11.15 3.81 -22.55
CA GLN A 50 12.22 3.56 -21.59
C GLN A 50 13.37 4.55 -21.84
N ARG A 51 13.95 5.08 -20.76
CA ARG A 51 14.94 6.16 -20.82
C ARG A 51 16.28 5.77 -21.50
N ASN A 52 16.70 4.51 -21.34
CA ASN A 52 18.02 4.02 -21.79
C ASN A 52 17.94 3.23 -23.11
N LYS A 53 17.07 3.63 -24.03
CA LYS A 53 16.97 3.01 -25.35
C LYS A 53 17.60 3.89 -26.42
#